data_AF-A0A3D2EUS0-F1
#
_entry.id   AF-A0A3D2EUS0-F1
#
_cell.length_a   1.000
_cell.length_b   1.000
_cell.length_c   1.000
_cell.angle_alpha   90.00
_cell.angle_beta   90.00
_cell.angle_gamma   90.00
#
_symmetry.space_group_name_H-M   'P 1'
#
loop_
_entity.id
_entity.type
_entity.pdbx_description
1 polymer ?
#
loop_
_entity_poly.entity_id
_entity_poly.type
_entity_poly.pdbx_seq_one_letter_code
_entity_poly.pdbx_strand_id
1 'polypeptide(L)' 'VSVTLSALEVGEVSEPLPADGGGAVYMICGKRLEIDPLTAENVRDRLERKRVNTLARRYDADLRRNAYIDYRF' A
#
# COMPACT_ATOMS: atom_id res chain seq x y z
N VAL A 1 16.46 -4.25 1.99
CA VAL A 1 16.11 -5.27 3.01
C VAL A 1 14.84 -6.07 2.64
N SER A 2 13.75 -5.44 2.17
CA SER A 2 12.50 -6.18 1.89
C SER A 2 12.62 -7.31 0.86
N VAL A 3 13.41 -7.14 -0.22
CA VAL A 3 13.48 -8.11 -1.33
C VAL A 3 14.25 -9.38 -0.94
N THR A 4 15.31 -9.25 -0.14
CA THR A 4 16.10 -10.39 0.35
C THR A 4 15.32 -11.22 1.36
N LEU A 5 14.52 -10.58 2.21
CA LEU A 5 13.69 -11.31 3.17
C LEU A 5 12.52 -12.05 2.51
N SER A 6 11.90 -11.50 1.45
CA SER A 6 10.77 -12.16 0.79
C SER A 6 11.08 -13.57 0.22
N ALA A 7 12.34 -13.84 -0.09
CA ALA A 7 12.79 -15.14 -0.61
C ALA A 7 12.95 -16.22 0.47
N LEU A 8 13.21 -15.84 1.73
CA LEU A 8 13.45 -16.79 2.83
C LEU A 8 12.19 -17.56 3.20
N GLU A 9 12.30 -18.86 3.47
CA GLU A 9 11.20 -19.66 4.00
C GLU A 9 10.90 -19.34 5.47
N VAL A 10 9.74 -19.79 5.96
CA VAL A 10 9.38 -19.62 7.38
C VAL A 10 10.34 -20.46 8.23
N GLY A 11 11.01 -19.82 9.18
CA GLY A 11 12.05 -20.44 10.01
C GLY A 11 13.46 -20.39 9.40
N GLU A 12 13.61 -19.93 8.16
CA GLU A 12 14.92 -19.75 7.54
C GLU A 12 15.57 -18.43 8.01
N VAL A 13 16.88 -18.49 8.21
CA VAL A 13 17.70 -17.38 8.73
C VAL A 13 18.42 -16.69 7.59
N SER A 14 18.39 -15.35 7.55
CA SER A 14 19.06 -14.57 6.53
C SER A 14 20.59 -14.58 6.68
N GLU A 15 21.30 -14.34 5.59
CA GLU A 15 22.68 -13.86 5.67
C GLU A 15 22.73 -12.52 6.45
N PRO A 16 23.86 -12.14 7.07
CA PRO A 16 24.00 -10.87 7.76
C PRO A 16 23.72 -9.70 6.81
N LEU A 17 22.68 -8.93 7.10
CA LEU A 17 22.31 -7.75 6.34
C LEU A 17 22.79 -6.49 7.07
N PRO A 18 23.23 -5.45 6.34
CA PRO A 18 23.58 -4.18 6.95
C PRO A 18 22.35 -3.56 7.63
N ALA A 19 22.54 -3.11 8.87
CA ALA A 19 21.55 -2.45 9.70
C ALA A 19 22.19 -1.28 10.46
N ASP A 20 21.37 -0.40 11.02
CA ASP A 20 21.88 0.74 11.78
C ASP A 20 22.70 0.24 12.97
N GLY A 21 24.01 0.55 12.97
CA GLY A 21 24.95 0.14 14.02
C GLY A 21 25.67 -1.20 13.79
N GLY A 22 25.48 -1.88 12.65
CA GLY A 22 26.25 -3.10 12.33
C GLY A 22 25.57 -4.06 11.35
N GLY A 23 25.80 -5.35 11.52
CA GLY A 23 25.11 -6.41 10.79
C GLY A 23 23.97 -7.00 11.63
N ALA A 24 22.82 -7.22 11.02
CA ALA A 24 21.67 -7.87 11.63
C ALA A 24 21.28 -9.14 10.84
N VAL A 25 20.83 -10.15 11.56
CA VAL A 25 20.33 -11.41 11.01
C VAL A 25 18.84 -11.49 11.31
N TYR A 26 18.05 -11.88 10.31
CA TYR A 26 16.60 -11.90 10.39
C TYR A 26 16.07 -13.31 10.14
N MET A 27 14.96 -13.66 10.79
CA MET A 27 14.21 -14.91 10.55
C MET A 27 12.75 -14.56 10.30
N ILE A 28 12.13 -15.24 9.34
CA ILE A 28 10.69 -15.09 9.09
C ILE A 28 9.91 -16.02 10.02
N CYS A 29 9.14 -15.44 10.95
CA CYS A 29 8.27 -16.21 11.85
C CYS A 29 6.98 -16.71 11.17
N GLY A 30 6.59 -16.11 10.04
CA GLY A 30 5.41 -16.50 9.27
C GLY A 30 5.18 -15.59 8.07
N LYS A 31 4.67 -16.15 6.97
CA LYS A 31 4.22 -15.39 5.79
C LYS A 31 2.70 -15.32 5.80
N ARG A 32 2.14 -14.12 5.78
CA ARG A 32 0.71 -13.94 5.54
C ARG A 32 0.50 -13.80 4.03
N LEU A 33 0.00 -14.86 3.42
CA LEU A 33 -0.51 -14.81 2.05
C LEU A 33 -1.92 -14.21 2.11
N GLU A 34 -2.02 -12.88 2.05
CA GLU A 34 -3.27 -12.25 1.63
C GLU A 34 -3.40 -12.49 0.13
N ILE A 35 -4.01 -13.63 -0.23
CA ILE A 35 -4.49 -13.83 -1.58
C ILE A 35 -5.66 -12.87 -1.72
N ASP A 36 -5.43 -11.68 -2.27
CA ASP A 36 -6.48 -10.93 -2.95
C ASP A 36 -6.66 -11.66 -4.28
N PRO A 37 -7.64 -12.59 -4.40
CA PRO A 37 -7.74 -13.37 -5.61
C PRO A 37 -8.07 -12.36 -6.71
N LEU A 38 -7.25 -12.35 -7.76
CA LEU A 38 -7.40 -11.47 -8.92
C LEU A 38 -8.60 -11.94 -9.76
N THR A 39 -9.77 -12.06 -9.14
CA THR A 39 -11.01 -12.44 -9.80
C THR A 39 -11.49 -11.26 -10.64
N ALA A 40 -12.17 -11.57 -11.74
CA ALA A 40 -12.77 -10.53 -12.58
C ALA A 40 -13.72 -9.62 -11.77
N GLU A 41 -14.40 -10.17 -10.78
CA GLU A 41 -15.28 -9.45 -9.86
C GLU A 41 -14.49 -8.47 -8.99
N ASN A 42 -13.45 -8.92 -8.27
CA ASN A 42 -12.62 -8.05 -7.42
C ASN A 42 -11.94 -6.93 -8.21
N VAL A 43 -11.49 -7.23 -9.44
CA VAL A 43 -10.90 -6.23 -10.34
C VAL A 43 -11.95 -5.21 -10.78
N ARG A 44 -13.15 -5.65 -11.17
CA ARG A 44 -14.25 -4.76 -11.56
C ARG A 44 -14.62 -3.82 -10.41
N ASP A 45 -14.81 -4.37 -9.23
CA ASP A 45 -15.05 -3.67 -7.98
C ASP A 45 -14.00 -2.59 -7.67
N ARG A 46 -12.72 -2.95 -7.84
CA ARG A 46 -11.60 -2.02 -7.61
C ARG A 46 -11.61 -0.88 -8.62
N LEU A 47 -11.87 -1.17 -9.89
CA LEU A 47 -11.96 -0.18 -10.95
C LEU A 47 -13.15 0.76 -10.76
N GLU A 48 -14.30 0.23 -10.35
CA GLU A 48 -15.49 1.01 -10.06
C GLU A 48 -15.25 1.98 -8.89
N ARG A 49 -14.74 1.47 -7.76
CA ARG A 49 -14.34 2.32 -6.61
C ARG A 49 -13.33 3.39 -7.01
N LYS A 50 -12.33 3.04 -7.84
CA LYS A 50 -11.34 4.01 -8.34
C LYS A 50 -12.00 5.11 -9.19
N ARG A 51 -12.94 4.74 -10.06
CA ARG A 51 -13.67 5.69 -10.92
C ARG A 51 -14.53 6.65 -10.09
N VAL A 52 -15.34 6.13 -9.17
CA VAL A 52 -16.19 6.94 -8.27
C VAL A 52 -15.35 7.91 -7.45
N ASN A 53 -14.28 7.43 -6.83
CA ASN A 53 -13.37 8.30 -6.07
C ASN A 53 -12.72 9.39 -6.91
N THR A 54 -12.40 9.10 -8.17
CA THR A 54 -11.82 10.11 -9.08
C THR A 54 -12.84 11.20 -9.41
N LEU A 55 -14.09 10.82 -9.67
CA LEU A 55 -15.17 11.76 -9.94
C LEU A 55 -15.49 12.61 -8.71
N ALA A 56 -15.60 11.99 -7.53
CA ALA A 56 -15.87 12.69 -6.28
C ALA A 56 -14.83 13.77 -5.98
N ARG A 57 -13.53 13.45 -6.12
CA ARG A 57 -12.44 14.42 -5.92
C ARG A 57 -12.48 15.57 -6.91
N ARG A 58 -12.76 15.29 -8.19
CA ARG A 58 -12.91 16.35 -9.21
C ARG A 58 -14.09 17.25 -8.91
N TYR A 59 -15.20 16.67 -8.49
CA TYR A 59 -16.41 17.43 -8.15
C TYR A 59 -16.18 18.32 -6.93
N ASP A 60 -15.55 17.82 -5.86
CA ASP A 60 -15.21 18.64 -4.69
C ASP A 60 -14.26 19.79 -5.06
N ALA A 61 -13.27 19.52 -5.91
CA ALA A 61 -12.36 20.56 -6.40
C ALA A 61 -13.10 21.65 -7.19
N ASP A 62 -14.07 21.26 -8.03
CA ASP A 62 -14.90 22.21 -8.78
C ASP A 62 -15.81 23.02 -7.85
N LEU A 63 -16.45 22.38 -6.87
CA LEU A 63 -17.25 23.07 -5.86
C LEU A 63 -16.43 24.09 -5.08
N ARG A 64 -15.23 23.73 -4.63
CA ARG A 64 -14.32 24.64 -3.92
C ARG A 64 -13.87 25.81 -4.78
N ARG A 65 -13.62 25.57 -6.08
CA ARG A 65 -13.24 26.63 -7.02
C ARG A 65 -14.36 27.64 -7.26
N ASN A 66 -15.60 27.16 -7.34
CA ASN A 66 -16.77 28.01 -7.62
C ASN A 66 -17.40 28.60 -6.35
N ALA A 67 -17.00 28.13 -5.17
CA ALA A 67 -17.42 28.69 -3.90
C ALA A 67 -16.66 29.98 -3.57
N TYR A 68 -17.36 30.97 -3.00
CA TYR A 68 -16.73 32.08 -2.31
C TYR A 68 -16.26 31.61 -0.93
N ILE A 69 -14.94 31.50 -0.74
CA ILE A 69 -14.32 31.04 0.51
C ILE A 69 -13.52 32.19 1.11
N ASP A 70 -13.99 32.74 2.22
CA ASP A 70 -13.26 33.75 3.01
C ASP A 70 -12.49 33.05 4.14
N TYR A 71 -11.17 33.25 4.20
CA TYR A 71 -10.32 32.71 5.26
C TYR A 71 -10.05 33.82 6.29
N ARG A 72 -10.50 33.62 7.52
CA ARG A 72 -10.21 34.51 8.65
C ARG A 72 -9.15 33.85 9.54
N PHE A 73 -8.04 34.56 9.76
CA PHE A 73 -6.92 34.15 10.62
C PHE A 73 -7.05 34.78 12.00
#